data_AF-A0A843KKH9-F1
#
_entry.id   AF-A0A843KKH9-F1
#
_cell.length_a   1.000
_cell.length_b   1.000
_cell.length_c   1.000
_cell.angle_alpha   90.00
_cell.angle_beta   90.00
_cell.angle_gamma   90.00
#
_symmetry.space_group_name_H-M   'P 1'
#
loop_
_entity.id
_entity.type
_entity.pdbx_description
1 polymer ?
#
loop_
_entity_poly.entity_id
_entity_poly.type
_entity_poly.pdbx_seq_one_letter_code
_entity_poly.pdbx_strand_id
1 'polypeptide(L)'
;MINVIIDREGCISCGQCWETCPDFFAENAEDGWSQVAAKFRIAGKLNEGVVFEELEECVKKAAEDCPAQVIHIGPPAVGFDPV
;
A
#
# COMPACT_ATOMS: atom_id res chain seq x y z
N MET A 1 -6.05 -10.87 -6.19
CA MET A 1 -6.34 -9.63 -5.43
C MET A 1 -5.85 -9.80 -4.01
N ILE A 2 -5.14 -8.81 -3.49
CA ILE A 2 -4.62 -8.78 -2.11
C ILE A 2 -4.92 -7.42 -1.48
N ASN A 3 -4.92 -7.37 -0.16
CA ASN A 3 -5.05 -6.12 0.58
C ASN A 3 -3.70 -5.67 1.11
N VAL A 4 -3.52 -4.34 1.15
CA VAL A 4 -2.34 -3.70 1.74
C VAL A 4 -2.79 -2.77 2.87
N ILE A 5 -2.07 -2.85 3.98
CA ILE A 5 -2.19 -1.92 5.10
C ILE A 5 -0.80 -1.32 5.36
N ILE A 6 -0.72 0.00 5.53
CA ILE A 6 0.49 0.72 5.91
C ILE A 6 0.36 1.20 7.35
N ASP A 7 1.23 0.76 8.25
CA ASP A 7 1.39 1.40 9.56
C ASP A 7 2.12 2.74 9.40
N ARG A 8 1.37 3.79 9.07
CA ARG A 8 1.94 5.08 8.65
C ARG A 8 2.76 5.73 9.74
N GLU A 9 2.42 5.53 11.02
CA GLU A 9 3.16 6.12 12.15
C GLU A 9 4.60 5.57 12.25
N GLY A 10 4.85 4.34 11.77
CA GLY A 10 6.19 3.77 11.68
C GLY A 10 6.96 4.13 10.42
N CYS A 11 6.36 4.90 9.49
CA CYS A 11 7.01 5.25 8.23
C CYS A 11 8.17 6.24 8.46
N ILE A 12 9.35 5.89 7.95
CA ILE A 12 10.57 6.71 8.08
C ILE A 12 10.90 7.52 6.80
N SER A 13 9.93 7.68 5.90
CA SER A 13 10.10 8.40 4.62
C SER A 13 11.28 7.94 3.75
N CYS A 14 11.58 6.64 3.73
CA CYS A 14 12.75 6.11 3.01
C CYS A 14 12.64 6.09 1.46
N GLY A 15 11.44 6.30 0.88
CA GLY A 15 11.26 6.31 -0.58
C GLY A 15 11.02 4.96 -1.25
N GLN A 16 11.53 3.87 -0.68
CA GLN A 16 11.63 2.57 -1.37
C GLN A 16 10.31 2.07 -1.98
N CYS A 17 9.19 2.22 -1.27
CA CYS A 17 7.91 1.67 -1.71
C CYS A 17 7.34 2.37 -2.96
N TRP A 18 7.36 3.70 -3.03
CA TRP A 18 6.86 4.45 -4.19
C TRP A 18 7.88 4.56 -5.33
N GLU A 19 9.16 4.28 -5.08
CA GLU A 19 10.13 4.03 -6.16
C GLU A 19 9.96 2.62 -6.77
N THR A 20 9.65 1.62 -5.94
CA THR A 20 9.49 0.22 -6.38
C THR A 20 8.16 -0.03 -7.07
N CYS A 21 7.08 0.55 -6.55
CA CYS A 21 5.76 0.49 -7.18
C CYS A 21 5.06 1.86 -7.16
N PRO A 22 5.45 2.78 -8.07
CA PRO A 22 4.90 4.14 -8.15
C PRO A 22 3.41 4.19 -8.53
N ASP A 23 2.88 3.12 -9.13
CA ASP A 23 1.46 3.04 -9.46
C ASP A 23 0.59 2.84 -8.21
N PHE A 24 1.10 2.14 -7.20
CA PHE A 24 0.33 1.78 -6.00
C PHE A 24 0.66 2.66 -4.78
N PHE A 25 1.93 3.00 -4.58
CA PHE A 25 2.38 3.83 -3.45
C PHE A 25 2.72 5.25 -3.91
N ALA A 26 2.49 6.23 -3.03
CA ALA A 26 2.90 7.60 -3.24
C ALA A 26 3.39 8.20 -1.92
N GLU A 27 4.26 9.20 -2.00
CA GLU A 27 4.55 10.07 -0.86
C GLU A 27 3.34 10.98 -0.59
N ASN A 28 2.94 11.12 0.67
CA ASN A 28 1.95 12.11 1.06
C ASN A 28 2.62 13.49 1.24
N ALA A 29 2.13 14.50 0.54
CA ALA A 29 2.66 15.86 0.64
C ALA A 29 2.46 16.53 2.01
N GLU A 30 1.52 16.03 2.83
CA GLU A 30 1.23 16.62 4.14
C GLU A 30 2.21 16.17 5.24
N ASP A 31 2.59 14.89 5.23
CA ASP A 31 3.39 14.27 6.30
C ASP A 31 4.71 13.63 5.79
N GLY A 32 4.90 13.53 4.48
CA GLY A 32 6.08 12.90 3.87
C GLY A 32 6.11 11.37 3.98
N TRP A 33 5.07 10.75 4.52
CA TRP A 33 4.99 9.29 4.68
C TRP A 33 4.32 8.64 3.49
N SER A 34 4.56 7.32 3.36
CA SER A 34 3.90 6.52 2.33
C SER A 34 2.38 6.54 2.51
N GLN A 35 1.69 6.55 1.39
CA GLN A 35 0.25 6.35 1.27
C GLN A 35 -0.07 5.49 0.05
N VAL A 36 -1.24 4.87 0.07
CA VAL A 36 -1.82 4.22 -1.11
C VAL A 36 -2.27 5.29 -2.10
N ALA A 37 -1.99 5.09 -3.38
CA ALA A 37 -2.44 5.94 -4.46
C ALA A 37 -3.98 5.97 -4.52
N ALA A 38 -4.56 7.15 -4.80
CA ALA A 38 -6.00 7.39 -4.65
C ALA A 38 -6.91 6.37 -5.35
N LYS A 39 -6.47 5.83 -6.51
CA LYS A 39 -7.21 4.84 -7.31
C LYS A 39 -7.41 3.50 -6.60
N PHE A 40 -6.53 3.16 -5.67
CA PHE A 40 -6.49 1.84 -5.03
C PHE A 40 -6.95 1.87 -3.56
N ARG A 41 -7.31 3.05 -3.03
CA ARG A 41 -7.68 3.21 -1.61
C ARG A 41 -8.98 2.51 -1.26
N ILE A 42 -9.02 1.86 -0.11
CA ILE A 42 -10.24 1.33 0.48
C ILE A 42 -10.89 2.42 1.33
N ALA A 43 -12.16 2.76 1.01
CA ALA A 43 -12.93 3.80 1.71
C ALA A 43 -12.21 5.16 1.83
N GLY A 44 -11.34 5.49 0.86
CA GLY A 44 -10.59 6.75 0.84
C GLY A 44 -9.45 6.86 1.87
N LYS A 45 -9.19 5.81 2.65
CA LYS A 45 -8.14 5.80 3.66
C LYS A 45 -6.76 5.82 3.01
N LEU A 46 -5.85 6.63 3.57
CA LEU A 46 -4.49 6.79 3.04
C LEU A 46 -3.64 5.52 3.21
N ASN A 47 -3.98 4.69 4.19
CA ASN A 47 -3.18 3.54 4.62
C ASN A 47 -3.74 2.18 4.18
N GLU A 48 -4.90 2.12 3.55
CA GLU A 48 -5.55 0.86 3.17
C GLU A 48 -5.79 0.83 1.66
N GLY A 49 -5.39 -0.26 1.00
CA GLY A 49 -5.51 -0.40 -0.44
C GLY A 49 -5.83 -1.81 -0.92
N VAL A 50 -6.45 -1.90 -2.10
CA VAL A 50 -6.71 -3.15 -2.82
C VAL A 50 -5.82 -3.23 -4.06
N VAL A 51 -5.16 -4.37 -4.23
CA VAL A 51 -4.20 -4.60 -5.31
C VAL A 51 -4.77 -5.64 -6.26
N PHE A 52 -4.73 -5.35 -7.56
CA PHE A 52 -5.10 -6.27 -8.63
C PHE A 52 -3.88 -7.05 -9.11
N GLU A 53 -4.10 -8.16 -9.82
CA GLU A 53 -3.05 -9.12 -10.20
C GLU A 53 -1.83 -8.48 -10.87
N GLU A 54 -2.06 -7.47 -11.70
CA GLU A 54 -1.03 -6.71 -12.42
C GLU A 54 -0.03 -5.94 -11.52
N LEU A 55 -0.43 -5.60 -10.29
CA LEU A 55 0.41 -4.88 -9.32
C LEU A 55 0.83 -5.76 -8.13
N GLU A 56 0.43 -7.04 -8.08
CA GLU A 56 0.73 -7.88 -6.93
C GLU A 56 2.23 -8.09 -6.71
N GLU A 57 2.99 -8.29 -7.79
CA GLU A 57 4.44 -8.54 -7.71
C GLU A 57 5.19 -7.29 -7.21
N CYS A 58 4.90 -6.12 -7.77
CA CYS A 58 5.55 -4.87 -7.37
C CYS A 58 5.23 -4.52 -5.91
N VAL A 59 3.99 -4.77 -5.46
CA VAL A 59 3.56 -4.47 -4.09
C VAL A 59 4.20 -5.42 -3.09
N LYS A 60 4.28 -6.72 -3.42
CA LYS A 60 4.99 -7.71 -2.59
C LYS A 60 6.44 -7.31 -2.40
N LYS A 61 7.12 -6.98 -3.50
CA LYS A 61 8.49 -6.50 -3.46
C LYS A 61 8.65 -5.21 -2.64
N ALA A 62 7.77 -4.22 -2.83
CA ALA A 62 7.79 -2.98 -2.05
C ALA A 62 7.61 -3.21 -0.54
N ALA A 63 6.81 -4.22 -0.15
CA ALA A 63 6.65 -4.62 1.24
C ALA A 63 7.90 -5.30 1.81
N GLU A 64 8.54 -6.19 1.03
CA GLU A 64 9.80 -6.85 1.40
C GLU A 64 10.97 -5.86 1.52
N ASP A 65 11.03 -4.87 0.61
CA ASP A 65 12.07 -3.85 0.55
C ASP A 65 11.86 -2.72 1.59
N CYS A 66 10.75 -2.74 2.35
CA CYS A 66 10.46 -1.72 3.35
C CYS A 66 11.35 -1.89 4.60
N PRO A 67 12.33 -0.99 4.85
CA PRO A 67 13.26 -1.14 5.97
C PRO A 67 12.59 -1.00 7.34
N ALA A 68 11.45 -0.30 7.42
CA ALA A 68 10.67 -0.14 8.64
C ALA A 68 9.61 -1.24 8.83
N GLN A 69 9.43 -2.13 7.84
CA GLN A 69 8.49 -3.26 7.88
C GLN A 69 7.03 -2.85 8.17
N VAL A 70 6.63 -1.65 7.74
CA VAL A 70 5.29 -1.08 8.00
C VAL A 70 4.24 -1.42 6.94
N ILE A 71 4.62 -2.17 5.89
CA ILE A 71 3.70 -2.54 4.80
C ILE A 71 3.29 -4.00 5.01
N HIS A 72 2.00 -4.21 5.26
CA HIS A 72 1.43 -5.52 5.53
C HIS A 72 0.53 -5.95 4.38
N ILE A 73 0.72 -7.19 3.93
CA ILE A 73 -0.08 -7.80 2.87
C ILE A 73 -0.96 -8.87 3.50
N GLY A 74 -2.25 -8.81 3.20
CA GLY A 74 -3.24 -9.76 3.67
C GLY A 74 -4.03 -10.41 2.54
N PRO A 75 -4.77 -11.49 2.84
CA PRO A 75 -5.74 -12.03 1.90
C PRO A 75 -6.74 -10.93 1.50
N PRO A 76 -7.35 -11.03 0.30
CA PRO A 76 -8.41 -10.12 -0.10
C PRO A 76 -9.51 -10.15 0.97
N ALA A 77 -10.03 -8.98 1.33
CA ALA A 77 -11.07 -8.87 2.36
C ALA A 77 -12.27 -9.76 1.98
N VAL A 78 -12.40 -10.89 2.69
CA VAL A 78 -13.61 -11.69 2.73
C VAL A 78 -14.71 -10.81 3.33
N GLY A 79 -15.55 -10.22 2.48
CA GLY A 79 -16.61 -9.31 2.91
C GLY A 79 -17.19 -8.41 1.83
N PHE A 80 -16.62 -8.34 0.63
CA PHE A 80 -17.31 -7.78 -0.53
C PHE A 80 -17.96 -8.91 -1.32
N ASP A 81 -19.05 -9.46 -0.79
CA ASP A 81 -20.01 -10.21 -1.60
C ASP A 81 -20.69 -9.22 -2.55
N PRO A 82 -20.53 -9.33 -3.88
CA PRO A 82 -21.36 -8.58 -4.81
C PRO A 82 -22.75 -9.23 -4.81
N VAL A 83 -23.63 -8.77 -3.93
CA VAL A 83 -25.08 -8.94 -4.07
C VAL A 83 -25.66 -7.65 -4.64
#